data_AF-A0A536FN55-F1
#
_entry.id   AF-A0A536FN55-F1
#
_cell.length_a   1.000
_cell.length_b   1.000
_cell.length_c   1.000
_cell.angle_alpha   90.00
_cell.angle_beta   90.00
_cell.angle_gamma   90.00
#
_symmetry.space_group_name_H-M   'P 1'
#
loop_
_entity.id
_entity.type
_entity.pdbx_description
1 polymer ?
#
loop_
_entity_poly.entity_id
_entity_poly.type
_entity_poly.pdbx_seq_one_letter_code
_entity_poly.pdbx_strand_id
1 'polypeptide(L)' 'MPEAVIVATARTPMGRYGGQLKDVRPDDLAAIVLKEACERAHVMPEEVEDVI' A
#
# COMPACT_ATOMS: atom_id res chain seq x y z
N MET A 1 15.35 -17.05 15.65
CA MET A 1 14.27 -16.47 14.83
C MET A 1 14.87 -15.31 14.07
N PRO A 2 14.55 -15.12 12.77
CA PRO A 2 14.94 -13.90 12.09
C PRO A 2 14.28 -12.69 12.77
N GLU A 3 14.98 -11.56 12.79
CA GLU A 3 14.42 -10.30 13.30
C GLU A 3 13.51 -9.68 12.23
N ALA A 4 12.32 -9.24 12.63
CA ALA A 4 11.39 -8.56 11.73
C ALA A 4 11.79 -7.08 11.58
N VAL A 5 11.78 -6.59 10.34
CA VAL A 5 12.14 -5.20 10.00
C VAL A 5 11.10 -4.58 9.07
N ILE A 6 10.94 -3.26 9.12
CA ILE A 6 10.11 -2.49 8.18
C ILE A 6 11.01 -2.02 7.04
N VAL A 7 10.75 -2.48 5.82
CA VAL A 7 11.58 -2.18 4.64
C VAL A 7 11.06 -1.02 3.80
N ALA A 8 9.76 -0.72 3.86
CA ALA A 8 9.14 0.38 3.11
C ALA A 8 7.86 0.87 3.79
N THR A 9 7.45 2.09 3.45
CA THR A 9 6.15 2.66 3.83
C THR A 9 5.58 3.45 2.65
N ALA A 10 4.27 3.42 2.48
CA ALA A 10 3.55 4.20 1.48
C ALA A 10 2.14 4.55 2.00
N ARG A 11 1.55 5.63 1.48
CA ARG A 11 0.18 6.04 1.80
C ARG A 11 -0.38 6.92 0.68
N THR A 12 -1.71 6.94 0.56
CA THR A 12 -2.40 7.94 -0.23
C THR A 12 -2.43 9.30 0.51
N PRO A 13 -2.79 10.39 -0.18
CA PRO A 13 -3.30 11.59 0.47
C PRO A 13 -4.57 11.28 1.27
N MET A 14 -4.84 12.11 2.29
CA MET A 14 -6.07 12.00 3.09
C MET A 14 -7.21 12.74 2.39
N GLY A 15 -8.30 12.01 2.11
CA GLY A 15 -9.53 12.59 1.57
C GLY A 15 -10.40 13.24 2.65
N ARG A 16 -11.15 14.28 2.29
CA ARG A 16 -12.26 14.79 3.11
C ARG A 16 -13.52 13.98 2.83
N TYR A 17 -14.41 13.89 3.83
CA TYR A 17 -15.75 13.32 3.63
C TYR A 17 -16.49 14.06 2.49
N GLY A 18 -17.01 13.31 1.51
CA GLY A 18 -17.63 13.87 0.30
C GLY A 18 -16.66 14.63 -0.62
N GLY A 19 -15.34 14.47 -0.43
CA GLY A 19 -14.29 15.19 -1.16
C GLY A 19 -13.78 14.46 -2.40
N GLN A 20 -12.54 14.75 -2.78
CA GLN A 20 -11.94 14.32 -4.06
C GLN A 20 -11.82 12.80 -4.22
N LEU A 21 -11.76 12.04 -3.13
CA LEU A 21 -11.62 10.57 -3.15
C LEU A 21 -12.96 9.84 -2.95
N LYS A 22 -14.09 10.55 -2.88
CA LYS A 22 -15.39 9.96 -2.51
C LYS A 22 -15.88 8.86 -3.46
N ASP A 23 -15.50 8.95 -4.74
CA ASP A 23 -15.93 8.03 -5.80
C ASP A 23 -14.89 6.95 -6.08
N VAL A 24 -13.74 6.97 -5.37
CA VAL A 24 -12.68 5.97 -5.52
C VAL A 24 -12.94 4.84 -4.55
N ARG A 25 -12.91 3.60 -5.03
CA ARG A 25 -13.10 2.47 -4.13
C ARG A 25 -11.88 2.31 -3.20
N PRO A 26 -12.08 1.87 -1.96
CA PRO A 26 -10.98 1.67 -1.02
C PRO A 26 -9.91 0.69 -1.51
N ASP A 27 -10.28 -0.36 -2.25
CA ASP A 27 -9.36 -1.34 -2.80
C ASP A 27 -8.51 -0.79 -3.97
N ASP A 28 -9.06 0.13 -4.77
CA ASP A 28 -8.27 0.86 -5.77
C ASP A 28 -7.21 1.75 -5.09
N LEU A 29 -7.57 2.39 -3.97
CA LEU A 29 -6.60 3.15 -3.16
C LEU A 29 -5.53 2.24 -2.55
N ALA A 30 -5.93 1.06 -2.06
CA ALA A 30 -5.00 0.07 -1.52
C ALA A 30 -4.03 -0.45 -2.60
N ALA A 31 -4.52 -0.73 -3.82
CA ALA A 31 -3.69 -1.18 -4.93
C ALA A 31 -2.56 -0.19 -5.28
N ILE A 32 -2.85 1.12 -5.24
CA ILE A 32 -1.83 2.17 -5.43
C ILE A 32 -0.76 2.08 -4.35
N VAL A 33 -1.16 1.92 -3.08
CA VAL A 33 -0.23 1.85 -1.95
C VAL A 33 0.60 0.57 -1.98
N LEU A 34 0.00 -0.57 -2.26
CA LEU A 34 0.70 -1.87 -2.35
C LEU A 34 1.75 -1.85 -3.46
N LYS A 35 1.41 -1.32 -4.63
CA LYS A 35 2.35 -1.16 -5.74
C LYS A 35 3.54 -0.29 -5.33
N GLU A 36 3.29 0.89 -4.77
CA GLU A 36 4.34 1.81 -4.33
C GLU A 36 5.21 1.20 -3.20
N ALA A 37 4.60 0.44 -2.28
CA ALA A 37 5.33 -0.22 -1.21
C ALA A 37 6.29 -1.29 -1.74
N CYS A 38 5.85 -2.12 -2.70
CA CYS A 38 6.68 -3.12 -3.36
C CYS A 38 7.82 -2.46 -4.16
N GLU A 39 7.51 -1.40 -4.91
CA GLU A 39 8.50 -0.63 -5.69
C GLU A 39 9.59 -0.03 -4.77
N ARG A 40 9.21 0.58 -3.64
CA ARG A 40 10.17 1.13 -2.65
C ARG A 40 11.01 0.05 -1.96
N ALA A 41 10.39 -1.09 -1.66
CA ALA A 41 11.05 -2.22 -1.04
C ALA A 41 11.95 -2.98 -2.02
N HIS A 42 11.83 -2.73 -3.32
CA HIS A 42 12.48 -3.49 -4.40
C HIS A 42 12.13 -4.99 -4.34
N VAL A 43 10.87 -5.30 -4.06
CA VAL A 43 10.33 -6.66 -3.94
C VAL A 43 9.33 -6.91 -5.07
N MET A 44 9.34 -8.10 -5.65
CA MET A 44 8.34 -8.50 -6.65
C MET A 44 7.03 -8.90 -5.97
N PRO A 45 5.85 -8.59 -6.53
CA PRO A 45 4.56 -8.92 -5.91
C PRO A 45 4.38 -10.40 -5.55
N GLU A 46 4.95 -11.31 -6.34
CA GLU A 46 4.94 -12.76 -6.11
C GLU A 46 5.74 -13.22 -4.88
N GLU A 47 6.61 -12.38 -4.32
CA GLU A 47 7.36 -12.65 -3.09
C GLU A 47 6.55 -12.32 -1.83
N VAL A 48 5.40 -11.64 -1.97
CA VAL A 48 4.52 -11.29 -0.85
C VAL A 48 3.69 -12.51 -0.46
N GLU A 49 3.91 -12.99 0.76
CA GLU A 49 3.20 -14.17 1.29
C GLU A 49 1.78 -13.87 1.76
N ASP A 50 1.53 -12.67 2.29
CA ASP A 50 0.24 -12.30 2.87
C ASP A 50 -0.03 -10.78 2.81
N VAL A 51 -1.31 -10.40 2.83
CA VAL A 51 -1.79 -9.01 2.89
C VAL A 51 -2.83 -8.90 4.00
N ILE A 52 -2.50 -8.16 5.05
CA ILE A 52 -3.31 -7.99 6.27
C ILE A 52 -3.96 -6.61 6.30
#